data_AF-A0A6M1Z8Q3-F1
#
_entry.id   AF-A0A6M1Z8Q3-F1
#
_cell.length_a   1.000
_cell.length_b   1.000
_cell.length_c   1.000
_cell.angle_alpha   90.00
_cell.angle_beta   90.00
_cell.angle_gamma   90.00
#
_symmetry.space_group_name_H-M   'P 1'
#
loop_
_entity.id
_entity.type
_entity.pdbx_description
1 polymer ?
#
loop_
_entity_poly.entity_id
_entity_poly.type
_entity_poly.pdbx_seq_one_letter_code
_entity_poly.pdbx_strand_id
1 'polypeptide(L)'
;MKNFKNKLLRNKIKTVLISIKKAFVFLFILSFFISAPINIFSIINVTTTDELIDAINTANSVPDSIQFTANITLTKPLPAITNTYTIDGDDGTARTLDGASTFRGFIIVGSGNSPTIQDLKIQNTKALGGTGGTPSNKEGGSGGGGLGAGGAIYVGDSASVTLSNITYDLNNATGGDGGPLTGTSGTSGGSGGGGLGGDGDNGTGTAADGGGGGGIKEWDGTSGGGSTIGDASGRTGGGLSPYDGADGANSVGPANATTPGIGGGGGGGAEVAGAGAASAGAFGGGGGGGSGHATDNINAAVGGFGGGGGGGGGASGAGGTSPFGGGAGDAGGATVAGQGGGGAGLGGAIFIDDSATATILDSTYDFSTNSVTAGTGANPGTGAGIDIFLATGGTLIIDTTGTFTVSKNIEADTINATGGVTVTATTGSGGTVNFAGRTNAFGGAFTLTEGTVQFNSTGVPFGNATGITFPAAGAASTKVLNGLTGGTITLSTPITMTGDGTITKDIVNQSLNITSAITGTGVITVDGAGFVTPTVSNPSFSGGWKVDGGILQITATDSIGTGDIEMLNSGTYRSGNPNVTISANNINLST
;
A
#
# COMPACT_ATOMS: atom_id res chain seq x y z
N MET A 1 80.14 19.69 22.29
CA MET A 1 78.93 20.15 23.03
C MET A 1 78.02 21.12 22.24
N LYS A 2 78.56 22.17 21.59
CA LYS A 2 77.76 23.18 20.83
C LYS A 2 76.92 22.58 19.68
N ASN A 3 77.47 21.62 18.94
CA ASN A 3 76.75 20.94 17.85
C ASN A 3 75.60 20.04 18.35
N PHE A 4 75.70 19.48 19.55
CA PHE A 4 74.66 18.64 20.13
C PHE A 4 73.46 19.48 20.61
N LYS A 5 73.71 20.63 21.27
CA LYS A 5 72.65 21.57 21.66
C LYS A 5 71.89 22.12 20.44
N ASN A 6 72.60 22.42 19.35
CA ASN A 6 71.97 22.89 18.11
C ASN A 6 71.11 21.81 17.43
N LYS A 7 71.54 20.53 17.48
CA LYS A 7 70.75 19.41 16.94
C LYS A 7 69.48 19.17 17.77
N LEU A 8 69.59 19.22 19.09
CA LEU A 8 68.44 19.07 20.00
C LEU A 8 67.41 20.21 19.81
N LEU A 9 67.88 21.46 19.69
CA LEU A 9 67.02 22.61 19.48
C LEU A 9 66.30 22.54 18.13
N ARG A 10 66.98 22.14 17.04
CA ARG A 10 66.35 21.94 15.73
C ARG A 10 65.28 20.85 15.76
N ASN A 11 65.50 19.75 16.49
CA ASN A 11 64.52 18.67 16.60
C ASN A 11 63.28 19.10 17.39
N LYS A 12 63.45 19.88 18.48
CA LYS A 12 62.32 20.45 19.24
C LYS A 12 61.49 21.41 18.39
N ILE A 13 62.15 22.32 17.66
CA ILE A 13 61.49 23.27 16.76
C ILE A 13 60.71 22.54 15.65
N LYS A 14 61.30 21.51 15.02
CA LYS A 14 60.59 20.70 14.01
C LYS A 14 59.33 20.03 14.57
N THR A 15 59.41 19.48 15.79
CA THR A 15 58.27 18.81 16.43
C THR A 15 57.12 19.79 16.72
N VAL A 16 57.44 20.99 17.18
CA VAL A 16 56.46 22.06 17.41
C VAL A 16 55.83 22.52 16.09
N LEU A 17 56.63 22.73 15.05
CA LEU A 17 56.13 23.12 13.72
C LEU A 17 55.23 22.07 13.07
N ILE A 18 55.53 20.77 13.25
CA ILE A 18 54.66 19.68 12.79
C ILE A 18 53.33 19.69 13.55
N SER A 19 53.35 19.96 14.85
CA SER A 19 52.13 20.01 15.68
C SER A 19 51.25 21.20 15.31
N ILE A 20 51.84 22.38 15.07
CA ILE A 20 51.11 23.58 14.62
C ILE A 20 50.49 23.35 13.23
N LYS A 21 51.23 22.73 12.29
CA LYS A 21 50.69 22.40 10.96
C LYS A 21 49.51 21.43 11.04
N LYS A 22 49.57 20.41 11.91
CA LYS A 22 48.45 19.48 12.13
C LYS A 22 47.22 20.20 12.70
N ALA A 23 47.40 21.09 13.67
CA ALA A 23 46.30 21.88 14.23
C ALA A 23 45.66 22.82 13.20
N PHE A 24 46.46 23.45 12.34
CA PHE A 24 45.96 24.35 11.30
C PHE A 24 45.21 23.60 10.19
N VAL A 25 45.70 22.42 9.79
CA VAL A 25 44.99 21.55 8.83
C VAL A 25 43.69 21.03 9.45
N PHE A 26 43.67 20.65 10.73
CA PHE A 26 42.46 20.23 11.42
C PHE A 26 41.42 21.36 11.51
N LEU A 27 41.83 22.60 11.81
CA LEU A 27 40.93 23.75 11.88
C LEU A 27 40.38 24.16 10.49
N PHE A 28 41.20 24.08 9.45
CA PHE A 28 40.79 24.38 8.07
C PHE A 28 39.83 23.31 7.52
N ILE A 29 40.05 22.03 7.86
CA ILE A 29 39.11 20.95 7.55
C ILE A 29 37.80 21.16 8.32
N LEU A 30 37.86 21.54 9.60
CA LEU A 30 36.67 21.82 10.40
C LEU A 30 35.84 22.98 9.82
N SER A 31 36.46 24.02 9.26
CA SER A 31 35.72 25.11 8.58
C SER A 31 35.02 24.68 7.29
N PHE A 32 35.50 23.65 6.59
CA PHE A 32 34.80 23.08 5.43
C PHE A 32 33.61 22.20 5.85
N PHE A 33 33.61 21.66 7.07
CA PHE A 33 32.48 20.87 7.61
C PHE A 33 31.38 21.70 8.28
N ILE A 34 31.63 22.98 8.62
CA ILE A 34 30.61 23.85 9.24
C ILE A 34 29.80 24.68 8.20
N SER A 35 30.11 24.55 6.90
CA SER A 35 29.40 25.27 5.83
C SER A 35 28.23 24.50 5.20
N ALA A 36 27.75 23.43 5.85
CA ALA A 36 26.42 22.94 5.52
C ALA A 36 25.41 23.97 6.08
N PRO A 37 24.48 24.51 5.27
CA PRO A 37 23.42 25.35 5.80
C PRO A 37 22.68 24.56 6.89
N ILE A 38 22.71 25.08 8.12
CA ILE A 38 21.80 24.62 9.16
C ILE A 38 20.43 25.10 8.70
N ASN A 39 19.68 24.23 8.03
CA ASN A 39 18.27 24.46 7.80
C ASN A 39 17.62 24.35 9.18
N ILE A 40 17.41 25.51 9.81
CA ILE A 40 16.56 25.60 10.99
C ILE A 40 15.14 25.45 10.46
N PHE A 41 14.66 24.21 10.38
CA PHE A 41 13.26 23.94 10.09
C PHE A 41 12.42 24.70 11.13
N SER A 42 11.45 25.49 10.67
CA SER A 42 10.55 26.13 11.61
C SER A 42 9.55 25.08 12.09
N ILE A 43 9.22 25.13 13.39
CA ILE A 43 8.19 24.28 13.98
C ILE A 43 6.89 25.07 13.99
N ILE A 44 5.88 24.56 13.30
CA ILE A 44 4.53 25.12 13.27
C ILE A 44 3.68 24.35 14.29
N ASN A 45 3.39 24.98 15.43
CA ASN A 45 2.56 24.38 16.47
C ASN A 45 1.07 24.49 16.09
N VAL A 46 0.33 23.42 16.25
CA VAL A 46 -1.10 23.35 15.93
C VAL A 46 -1.92 22.86 17.12
N THR A 47 -3.11 23.46 17.28
CA THR A 47 -4.09 23.11 18.32
C THR A 47 -5.50 22.93 17.79
N THR A 48 -5.77 23.33 16.55
CA THR A 48 -7.10 23.27 15.92
C THR A 48 -7.02 22.75 14.48
N THR A 49 -8.18 22.38 13.92
CA THR A 49 -8.28 21.94 12.52
C THR A 49 -7.79 23.00 11.55
N ASP A 50 -8.20 24.26 11.73
CA ASP A 50 -7.82 25.35 10.81
C ASP A 50 -6.31 25.62 10.85
N GLU A 51 -5.69 25.60 12.04
CA GLU A 51 -4.22 25.72 12.18
C GLU A 51 -3.47 24.54 11.52
N LEU A 52 -3.99 23.31 11.64
CA LEU A 52 -3.40 22.14 10.99
C LEU A 52 -3.47 22.25 9.46
N ILE A 53 -4.60 22.70 8.91
CA ILE A 53 -4.77 22.93 7.48
C ILE A 53 -3.77 24.00 6.98
N ASP A 54 -3.67 25.13 7.68
CA ASP A 54 -2.74 26.21 7.33
C ASP A 54 -1.27 25.77 7.41
N ALA A 55 -0.94 24.96 8.43
CA ALA A 55 0.39 24.39 8.60
C ALA A 55 0.76 23.43 7.45
N ILE A 56 -0.15 22.54 7.04
CA ILE A 56 0.08 21.63 5.91
C ILE A 56 0.26 22.42 4.60
N ASN A 57 -0.58 23.42 4.34
CA ASN A 57 -0.46 24.24 3.12
C ASN A 57 0.89 25.01 3.07
N THR A 58 1.34 25.49 4.24
CA THR A 58 2.65 26.14 4.39
C THR A 58 3.78 25.13 4.17
N ALA A 59 3.74 23.98 4.86
CA ALA A 59 4.74 22.92 4.76
C ALA A 59 4.85 22.31 3.35
N ASN A 60 3.75 22.27 2.60
CA ASN A 60 3.73 21.86 1.20
C ASN A 60 4.49 22.84 0.30
N SER A 61 4.46 24.14 0.62
CA SER A 61 5.15 25.19 -0.14
C SER A 61 6.61 25.36 0.28
N VAL A 62 6.88 25.24 1.58
CA VAL A 62 8.20 25.38 2.20
C VAL A 62 8.32 24.30 3.27
N PRO A 63 9.21 23.30 3.12
CA PRO A 63 9.32 22.21 4.10
C PRO A 63 9.58 22.72 5.53
N ASP A 64 8.61 22.50 6.42
CA ASP A 64 8.61 22.87 7.83
C ASP A 64 8.03 21.73 8.66
N SER A 65 8.42 21.60 9.94
CA SER A 65 7.87 20.56 10.82
C SER A 65 6.57 21.04 11.47
N ILE A 66 5.57 20.18 11.53
CA ILE A 66 4.28 20.44 12.18
C ILE A 66 4.25 19.70 13.51
N GLN A 67 3.95 20.39 14.59
CA GLN A 67 3.87 19.80 15.94
C GLN A 67 2.46 19.97 16.52
N PHE A 68 1.85 18.85 16.90
CA PHE A 68 0.61 18.87 17.66
C PHE A 68 0.91 19.30 19.10
N THR A 69 0.23 20.34 19.57
CA THR A 69 0.28 20.80 20.97
C THR A 69 -1.05 20.63 21.70
N ALA A 70 -2.05 20.09 21.01
CA ALA A 70 -3.32 19.65 21.55
C ALA A 70 -3.89 18.48 20.71
N ASN A 71 -4.89 17.78 21.24
CA ASN A 71 -5.70 16.86 20.43
C ASN A 71 -6.54 17.66 19.44
N ILE A 72 -6.67 17.18 18.21
CA ILE A 72 -7.42 17.84 17.15
C ILE A 72 -8.54 16.92 16.67
N THR A 73 -9.79 17.40 16.77
CA THR A 73 -10.94 16.77 16.11
C THR A 73 -11.25 17.53 14.83
N LEU A 74 -11.23 16.82 13.70
CA LEU A 74 -11.45 17.37 12.38
C LEU A 74 -12.87 17.91 12.24
N THR A 75 -12.97 19.14 11.76
CA THR A 75 -14.23 19.78 11.36
C THR A 75 -14.31 20.05 9.86
N LYS A 76 -13.22 19.79 9.13
CA LYS A 76 -13.05 19.99 7.69
C LYS A 76 -12.07 18.93 7.17
N PRO A 77 -12.09 18.61 5.86
CA PRO A 77 -11.08 17.77 5.24
C PRO A 77 -9.68 18.37 5.36
N LEU A 78 -8.65 17.51 5.48
CA LEU A 78 -7.25 17.94 5.43
C LEU A 78 -6.78 18.04 3.97
N PRO A 79 -5.97 19.05 3.63
CA PRO A 79 -5.29 19.09 2.34
C PRO A 79 -4.30 17.93 2.20
N ALA A 80 -4.04 17.51 0.97
CA ALA A 80 -3.04 16.48 0.70
C ALA A 80 -1.63 16.96 1.07
N ILE A 81 -0.79 16.03 1.54
CA ILE A 81 0.63 16.24 1.80
C ILE A 81 1.38 15.99 0.50
N THR A 82 2.03 17.02 -0.03
CA THR A 82 2.69 17.02 -1.34
C THR A 82 4.18 17.35 -1.26
N ASN A 83 4.77 17.30 -0.07
CA ASN A 83 6.19 17.58 0.17
C ASN A 83 6.72 16.71 1.32
N THR A 84 8.03 16.79 1.58
CA THR A 84 8.72 16.01 2.62
C THR A 84 8.98 16.84 3.85
N TYR A 85 8.27 16.53 4.94
CA TYR A 85 8.45 17.13 6.26
C TYR A 85 7.94 16.20 7.37
N THR A 86 8.14 16.60 8.62
CA THR A 86 7.69 15.83 9.79
C THR A 86 6.37 16.39 10.33
N ILE A 87 5.43 15.49 10.62
CA ILE A 87 4.24 15.74 11.42
C ILE A 87 4.41 14.96 12.72
N ASP A 88 4.51 15.68 13.83
CA ASP A 88 4.85 15.14 15.14
C ASP A 88 3.68 15.31 16.12
N GLY A 89 3.24 14.18 16.68
CA GLY A 89 2.17 14.05 17.64
C GLY A 89 2.60 14.07 19.11
N ASP A 90 3.87 14.35 19.44
CA ASP A 90 4.37 14.37 20.81
C ASP A 90 5.14 15.65 21.17
N ASP A 91 4.54 16.48 22.01
CA ASP A 91 5.18 17.62 22.69
C ASP A 91 5.65 17.27 24.11
N GLY A 92 5.82 15.98 24.40
CA GLY A 92 5.96 15.39 25.73
C GLY A 92 4.67 14.75 26.27
N THR A 93 3.60 14.75 25.46
CA THR A 93 2.34 14.05 25.70
C THR A 93 1.76 13.53 24.39
N ALA A 94 1.34 12.26 24.35
CA ALA A 94 0.72 11.65 23.18
C ALA A 94 -0.53 12.43 22.72
N ARG A 95 -0.56 12.84 21.45
CA ARG A 95 -1.69 13.57 20.85
C ARG A 95 -2.56 12.67 19.99
N THR A 96 -3.78 13.14 19.76
CA THR A 96 -4.79 12.46 18.94
C THR A 96 -5.25 13.35 17.79
N LEU A 97 -5.28 12.77 16.59
CA LEU A 97 -6.07 13.25 15.46
C LEU A 97 -7.36 12.41 15.39
N ASP A 98 -8.50 13.06 15.58
CA ASP A 98 -9.82 12.43 15.52
C ASP A 98 -10.58 12.90 14.26
N GLY A 99 -10.94 11.98 13.38
CA GLY A 99 -11.67 12.30 12.14
C GLY A 99 -13.18 12.50 12.29
N ALA A 100 -13.72 12.50 13.51
CA ALA A 100 -15.14 12.66 13.84
C ALA A 100 -16.07 11.68 13.09
N SER A 101 -15.55 10.51 12.74
CA SER A 101 -16.19 9.48 11.90
C SER A 101 -16.69 9.98 10.55
N THR A 102 -16.16 11.11 10.08
CA THR A 102 -16.66 11.85 8.92
C THR A 102 -15.54 12.18 7.92
N PHE A 103 -14.36 12.52 8.42
CA PHE A 103 -13.24 13.00 7.62
C PHE A 103 -12.14 11.94 7.52
N ARG A 104 -11.53 11.83 6.35
CA ARG A 104 -10.31 11.03 6.15
C ARG A 104 -9.17 11.64 6.95
N GLY A 105 -8.21 10.79 7.34
CA GLY A 105 -6.95 11.27 7.91
C GLY A 105 -6.03 11.84 6.83
N PHE A 106 -4.76 11.45 6.85
CA PHE A 106 -3.76 12.02 5.94
C PHE A 106 -3.81 11.39 4.55
N ILE A 107 -3.68 12.24 3.53
CA ILE A 107 -3.51 11.86 2.12
C ILE A 107 -2.10 12.27 1.72
N ILE A 108 -1.25 11.33 1.32
CA ILE A 108 0.12 11.58 0.87
C ILE A 108 0.16 11.30 -0.63
N VAL A 109 0.59 12.28 -1.42
CA VAL A 109 0.67 12.15 -2.89
C VAL A 109 1.93 12.82 -3.42
N GLY A 110 2.29 12.51 -4.67
CA GLY A 110 3.38 13.15 -5.39
C GLY A 110 4.68 12.35 -5.34
N SER A 111 5.32 12.24 -6.50
CA SER A 111 6.54 11.45 -6.68
C SER A 111 7.71 12.02 -5.88
N GLY A 112 8.41 11.17 -5.13
CA GLY A 112 9.60 11.56 -4.36
C GLY A 112 9.29 12.24 -3.02
N ASN A 113 8.01 12.34 -2.65
CA ASN A 113 7.61 12.79 -1.32
C ASN A 113 7.75 11.65 -0.31
N SER A 114 8.32 11.95 0.86
CA SER A 114 8.54 11.00 1.95
C SER A 114 8.36 11.65 3.34
N PRO A 115 7.19 12.25 3.64
CA PRO A 115 6.94 12.79 4.98
C PRO A 115 7.10 11.71 6.06
N THR A 116 7.45 12.17 7.25
CA THR A 116 7.42 11.36 8.47
C THR A 116 6.20 11.77 9.28
N ILE A 117 5.35 10.82 9.65
CA ILE A 117 4.25 11.04 10.60
C ILE A 117 4.61 10.24 11.83
N GLN A 118 4.66 10.91 12.99
CA GLN A 118 5.08 10.26 14.21
C GLN A 118 4.30 10.63 15.46
N ASP A 119 4.33 9.71 16.44
CA ASP A 119 3.89 9.89 17.83
C ASP A 119 2.42 10.30 17.98
N LEU A 120 1.54 9.79 17.11
CA LEU A 120 0.15 10.23 16.99
C LEU A 120 -0.82 9.07 17.12
N LYS A 121 -1.91 9.27 17.87
CA LYS A 121 -3.10 8.42 17.74
C LYS A 121 -3.99 8.97 16.62
N ILE A 122 -4.26 8.17 15.59
CA ILE A 122 -5.20 8.50 14.52
C ILE A 122 -6.45 7.65 14.72
N GLN A 123 -7.58 8.31 14.99
CA GLN A 123 -8.81 7.61 15.30
C GLN A 123 -10.05 8.18 14.63
N ASN A 124 -11.09 7.35 14.55
CA ASN A 124 -12.41 7.73 14.04
C ASN A 124 -12.33 8.43 12.67
N THR A 125 -11.32 8.14 11.84
CA THR A 125 -11.26 8.71 10.50
C THR A 125 -12.11 7.87 9.54
N LYS A 126 -12.65 8.52 8.52
CA LYS A 126 -13.50 7.86 7.53
C LYS A 126 -13.12 8.27 6.10
N ALA A 127 -12.68 7.31 5.30
CA ALA A 127 -12.62 7.45 3.85
C ALA A 127 -13.95 6.95 3.27
N LEU A 128 -14.70 7.82 2.61
CA LEU A 128 -15.94 7.46 1.91
C LEU A 128 -15.74 7.67 0.42
N GLY A 129 -16.02 6.66 -0.40
CA GLY A 129 -16.09 6.80 -1.85
C GLY A 129 -17.35 7.56 -2.28
N GLY A 130 -17.26 8.24 -3.42
CA GLY A 130 -18.39 9.01 -3.96
C GLY A 130 -19.53 8.11 -4.42
N THR A 131 -20.76 8.57 -4.24
CA THR A 131 -21.95 7.89 -4.77
C THR A 131 -22.02 8.10 -6.28
N GLY A 132 -22.39 7.08 -7.03
CA GLY A 132 -22.69 7.22 -8.46
C GLY A 132 -23.89 8.14 -8.68
N GLY A 133 -23.85 8.91 -9.77
CA GLY A 133 -24.94 9.79 -10.15
C GLY A 133 -26.23 9.02 -10.46
N THR A 134 -27.35 9.70 -10.31
CA THR A 134 -28.69 9.20 -10.59
C THR A 134 -29.15 9.69 -11.96
N PRO A 135 -29.71 8.83 -12.83
CA PRO A 135 -30.31 9.28 -14.07
C PRO A 135 -31.62 10.04 -13.78
N SER A 136 -31.96 11.03 -14.60
CA SER A 136 -33.21 11.79 -14.43
C SER A 136 -34.46 11.02 -14.88
N ASN A 137 -34.27 9.89 -15.57
CA ASN A 137 -35.34 8.99 -16.01
C ASN A 137 -34.91 7.52 -16.00
N LYS A 138 -35.82 6.65 -16.44
CA LYS A 138 -35.60 5.20 -16.47
C LYS A 138 -34.74 4.71 -17.62
N GLU A 139 -34.40 5.52 -18.61
CA GLU A 139 -33.70 5.04 -19.81
C GLU A 139 -32.18 5.27 -19.72
N GLY A 140 -31.74 6.34 -19.04
CA GLY A 140 -30.32 6.57 -18.74
C GLY A 140 -29.80 5.64 -17.64
N GLY A 141 -28.61 5.08 -17.87
CA GLY A 141 -27.89 4.25 -16.89
C GLY A 141 -27.39 5.06 -15.70
N SER A 142 -27.37 4.43 -14.53
CA SER A 142 -26.85 5.05 -13.30
C SER A 142 -25.32 5.00 -13.23
N GLY A 143 -24.68 5.91 -12.50
CA GLY A 143 -23.23 5.88 -12.30
C GLY A 143 -22.80 4.81 -11.31
N GLY A 144 -21.59 4.27 -11.43
CA GLY A 144 -20.99 3.40 -10.43
C GLY A 144 -20.47 4.17 -9.21
N GLY A 145 -20.41 3.52 -8.05
CA GLY A 145 -19.84 4.11 -6.83
C GLY A 145 -18.31 4.16 -6.84
N GLY A 146 -17.72 5.14 -6.15
CA GLY A 146 -16.27 5.32 -6.02
C GLY A 146 -15.64 4.53 -4.87
N LEU A 147 -14.32 4.45 -4.85
CA LEU A 147 -13.52 3.77 -3.84
C LEU A 147 -13.47 4.56 -2.52
N GLY A 148 -13.67 3.90 -1.39
CA GLY A 148 -13.22 4.38 -0.08
C GLY A 148 -11.88 3.73 0.26
N ALA A 149 -10.82 4.52 0.39
CA ALA A 149 -9.48 4.01 0.63
C ALA A 149 -8.73 4.76 1.74
N GLY A 150 -8.06 4.02 2.63
CA GLY A 150 -7.11 4.58 3.59
C GLY A 150 -7.78 5.48 4.60
N GLY A 151 -8.60 4.91 5.49
CA GLY A 151 -9.36 5.70 6.46
C GLY A 151 -8.46 6.66 7.24
N ALA A 152 -7.37 6.14 7.81
CA ALA A 152 -6.38 6.96 8.53
C ALA A 152 -5.31 7.52 7.59
N ILE A 153 -4.76 6.71 6.71
CA ILE A 153 -3.65 7.08 5.82
C ILE A 153 -3.90 6.52 4.42
N TYR A 154 -3.93 7.41 3.45
CA TYR A 154 -3.86 7.09 2.03
C TYR A 154 -2.49 7.48 1.49
N VAL A 155 -1.74 6.52 0.95
CA VAL A 155 -0.47 6.76 0.26
C VAL A 155 -0.70 6.56 -1.22
N GLY A 156 -0.83 7.67 -1.96
CA GLY A 156 -1.13 7.68 -3.39
C GLY A 156 0.07 7.33 -4.26
N ASP A 157 -0.21 7.17 -5.56
CA ASP A 157 0.78 6.71 -6.55
C ASP A 157 2.14 7.41 -6.43
N SER A 158 3.19 6.59 -6.40
CA SER A 158 4.60 6.99 -6.39
C SER A 158 5.02 7.85 -5.17
N ALA A 159 4.15 8.00 -4.18
CA ALA A 159 4.46 8.66 -2.92
C ALA A 159 5.06 7.67 -1.91
N SER A 160 5.73 8.20 -0.90
CA SER A 160 6.18 7.40 0.24
C SER A 160 5.87 8.07 1.56
N VAL A 161 5.83 7.30 2.65
CA VAL A 161 5.64 7.82 4.00
C VAL A 161 6.41 6.97 5.01
N THR A 162 6.98 7.62 6.02
CA THR A 162 7.53 6.94 7.21
C THR A 162 6.58 7.15 8.38
N LEU A 163 6.20 6.06 9.05
CA LEU A 163 5.24 6.04 10.13
C LEU A 163 5.93 5.56 11.39
N SER A 164 5.96 6.41 12.42
CA SER A 164 6.62 6.09 13.70
C SER A 164 5.73 6.34 14.92
N ASN A 165 5.66 5.42 15.87
CA ASN A 165 4.81 5.42 17.04
C ASN A 165 3.35 5.86 16.75
N ILE A 166 2.69 5.21 15.79
CA ILE A 166 1.30 5.53 15.40
C ILE A 166 0.32 4.48 15.95
N THR A 167 -0.78 4.96 16.54
CA THR A 167 -1.92 4.11 16.94
C THR A 167 -3.11 4.32 16.01
N TYR A 168 -3.76 3.24 15.53
CA TYR A 168 -4.90 3.29 14.60
C TYR A 168 -6.14 2.67 15.23
N ASP A 169 -7.13 3.50 15.53
CA ASP A 169 -8.32 3.08 16.27
C ASP A 169 -9.61 3.55 15.57
N LEU A 170 -10.54 2.63 15.31
CA LEU A 170 -11.87 2.92 14.75
C LEU A 170 -11.83 3.68 13.41
N ASN A 171 -10.77 3.48 12.62
CA ASN A 171 -10.69 4.07 11.29
C ASN A 171 -11.44 3.19 10.29
N ASN A 172 -12.10 3.82 9.32
CA ASN A 172 -13.01 3.13 8.43
C ASN A 172 -12.87 3.57 6.97
N ALA A 173 -12.79 2.61 6.06
CA ALA A 173 -12.88 2.85 4.62
C ALA A 173 -14.20 2.28 4.06
N THR A 174 -14.99 3.10 3.37
CA THR A 174 -16.31 2.75 2.85
C THR A 174 -16.42 3.08 1.37
N GLY A 175 -16.69 2.08 0.54
CA GLY A 175 -17.02 2.32 -0.87
C GLY A 175 -18.30 3.13 -1.02
N GLY A 176 -18.35 3.94 -2.08
CA GLY A 176 -19.54 4.70 -2.44
C GLY A 176 -20.61 3.79 -3.04
N ASP A 177 -21.88 4.17 -2.87
CA ASP A 177 -22.98 3.42 -3.47
C ASP A 177 -23.05 3.67 -4.98
N GLY A 178 -23.49 2.68 -5.75
CA GLY A 178 -23.93 2.87 -7.12
C GLY A 178 -25.18 3.75 -7.16
N GLY A 179 -25.29 4.57 -8.20
CA GLY A 179 -26.43 5.46 -8.38
C GLY A 179 -27.74 4.69 -8.43
N PRO A 180 -28.80 5.14 -7.73
CA PRO A 180 -30.11 4.49 -7.78
C PRO A 180 -30.80 4.73 -9.13
N LEU A 181 -31.67 3.80 -9.52
CA LEU A 181 -32.61 4.04 -10.62
C LEU A 181 -33.80 4.83 -10.09
N THR A 182 -33.96 6.08 -10.54
CA THR A 182 -35.13 6.90 -10.21
C THR A 182 -35.74 7.51 -11.47
N GLY A 183 -37.04 7.81 -11.44
CA GLY A 183 -37.70 8.58 -12.48
C GLY A 183 -38.82 7.86 -13.24
N THR A 184 -39.46 8.62 -14.13
CA THR A 184 -40.52 8.18 -15.06
C THR A 184 -39.91 7.85 -16.43
N SER A 185 -40.64 7.15 -17.30
CA SER A 185 -40.18 6.89 -18.67
C SER A 185 -39.93 8.20 -19.42
N GLY A 186 -38.83 8.27 -20.16
CA GLY A 186 -38.37 9.46 -20.87
C GLY A 186 -36.92 9.29 -21.31
N THR A 187 -36.51 10.13 -22.24
CA THR A 187 -35.20 10.20 -22.88
C THR A 187 -34.20 11.02 -22.05
N SER A 188 -33.05 10.45 -21.63
CA SER A 188 -31.91 11.21 -21.07
C SER A 188 -30.56 10.55 -21.31
N GLY A 189 -29.51 11.35 -21.13
CA GLY A 189 -28.14 10.86 -20.95
C GLY A 189 -27.97 10.03 -19.68
N GLY A 190 -26.88 9.28 -19.65
CA GLY A 190 -26.43 8.56 -18.46
C GLY A 190 -25.84 9.52 -17.42
N SER A 191 -25.79 9.09 -16.16
CA SER A 191 -25.18 9.84 -15.06
C SER A 191 -23.69 9.51 -14.90
N GLY A 192 -22.93 10.37 -14.22
CA GLY A 192 -21.51 10.15 -13.95
C GLY A 192 -21.26 9.21 -12.77
N GLY A 193 -20.11 8.54 -12.73
CA GLY A 193 -19.66 7.71 -11.61
C GLY A 193 -19.05 8.55 -10.47
N GLY A 194 -19.07 8.01 -9.24
CA GLY A 194 -18.45 8.64 -8.08
C GLY A 194 -16.91 8.53 -8.10
N GLY A 195 -16.22 9.44 -7.43
CA GLY A 195 -14.76 9.47 -7.28
C GLY A 195 -14.26 9.04 -5.90
N LEU A 196 -13.04 9.41 -5.54
CA LEU A 196 -12.48 9.27 -4.19
C LEU A 196 -13.10 10.29 -3.22
N GLY A 197 -14.39 10.16 -2.97
CA GLY A 197 -15.20 10.96 -2.05
C GLY A 197 -16.08 12.01 -2.69
N GLY A 198 -15.87 12.36 -3.96
CA GLY A 198 -16.78 13.20 -4.74
C GLY A 198 -17.88 12.38 -5.40
N ASP A 199 -19.14 12.75 -5.22
CA ASP A 199 -20.25 12.06 -5.89
C ASP A 199 -20.24 12.35 -7.41
N GLY A 200 -20.76 11.41 -8.21
CA GLY A 200 -20.99 11.62 -9.63
C GLY A 200 -22.22 12.47 -9.87
N ASP A 201 -22.19 13.27 -10.93
CA ASP A 201 -23.33 14.13 -11.29
C ASP A 201 -24.50 13.30 -11.83
N ASN A 202 -25.71 13.77 -11.52
CA ASN A 202 -26.93 13.23 -12.08
C ASN A 202 -27.02 13.49 -13.59
N GLY A 203 -27.65 12.57 -14.33
CA GLY A 203 -27.95 12.79 -15.74
C GLY A 203 -28.99 13.90 -15.88
N THR A 204 -28.71 14.93 -16.69
CA THR A 204 -29.68 16.02 -16.90
C THR A 204 -30.80 15.57 -17.83
N GLY A 205 -32.05 15.98 -17.56
CA GLY A 205 -33.23 15.57 -18.34
C GLY A 205 -33.31 16.18 -19.75
N THR A 206 -32.26 16.86 -20.20
CA THR A 206 -32.14 17.39 -21.55
C THR A 206 -31.30 16.42 -22.38
N ALA A 207 -31.84 16.01 -23.54
CA ALA A 207 -31.37 14.89 -24.38
C ALA A 207 -29.94 14.98 -24.97
N ALA A 208 -29.07 15.85 -24.47
CA ALA A 208 -27.75 16.09 -25.03
C ALA A 208 -26.58 15.75 -24.09
N ASP A 209 -26.77 15.77 -22.76
CA ASP A 209 -25.63 15.84 -21.84
C ASP A 209 -25.65 14.72 -20.79
N GLY A 210 -24.56 13.95 -20.72
CA GLY A 210 -24.28 13.02 -19.63
C GLY A 210 -23.77 13.75 -18.38
N GLY A 211 -23.99 13.16 -17.19
CA GLY A 211 -23.45 13.68 -15.94
C GLY A 211 -21.91 13.57 -15.89
N GLY A 212 -21.23 14.58 -15.32
CA GLY A 212 -19.78 14.52 -15.04
C GLY A 212 -19.43 13.54 -13.92
N GLY A 213 -18.21 13.02 -13.95
CA GLY A 213 -17.70 12.14 -12.88
C GLY A 213 -17.33 12.91 -11.61
N GLY A 214 -17.43 12.25 -10.46
CA GLY A 214 -17.00 12.80 -9.17
C GLY A 214 -15.48 12.85 -9.03
N GLY A 215 -14.94 13.88 -8.38
CA GLY A 215 -13.50 14.02 -8.10
C GLY A 215 -13.10 13.57 -6.68
N ILE A 216 -11.95 14.06 -6.22
CA ILE A 216 -11.49 13.92 -4.84
C ILE A 216 -12.12 15.03 -3.98
N LYS A 217 -13.07 14.69 -3.10
CA LYS A 217 -13.80 15.68 -2.27
C LYS A 217 -12.92 16.40 -1.25
N GLU A 218 -11.81 15.78 -0.85
CA GLU A 218 -10.93 16.33 0.19
C GLU A 218 -10.02 17.47 -0.29
N TRP A 219 -9.85 17.70 -1.60
CA TRP A 219 -8.88 18.69 -2.10
C TRP A 219 -9.44 20.11 -2.21
N ASP A 220 -10.68 20.28 -2.67
CA ASP A 220 -11.20 21.61 -3.07
C ASP A 220 -12.41 22.09 -2.27
N GLY A 221 -13.00 21.23 -1.42
CA GLY A 221 -14.22 21.55 -0.67
C GLY A 221 -15.45 21.82 -1.54
N THR A 222 -15.31 21.73 -2.86
CA THR A 222 -16.39 21.78 -3.84
C THR A 222 -16.60 20.36 -4.32
N SER A 223 -17.70 19.74 -3.89
CA SER A 223 -18.24 18.58 -4.61
C SER A 223 -18.14 18.91 -6.10
N GLY A 224 -17.49 18.06 -6.91
CA GLY A 224 -17.23 18.26 -8.35
C GLY A 224 -18.52 18.46 -9.13
N GLY A 225 -19.17 19.57 -8.86
CA GLY A 225 -20.60 19.73 -8.94
C GLY A 225 -20.90 20.45 -10.22
N GLY A 226 -21.71 19.77 -11.01
CA GLY A 226 -22.23 20.24 -12.27
C GLY A 226 -22.39 21.75 -12.33
N SER A 227 -21.73 22.33 -13.32
CA SER A 227 -21.93 23.71 -13.73
C SER A 227 -23.42 23.96 -13.98
N THR A 228 -24.09 24.63 -13.05
CA THR A 228 -25.47 25.06 -13.23
C THR A 228 -25.51 26.06 -14.39
N ILE A 229 -26.23 25.72 -15.48
CA ILE A 229 -26.74 26.60 -16.55
C ILE A 229 -25.90 26.63 -17.86
N GLY A 230 -26.29 25.80 -18.84
CA GLY A 230 -26.85 26.32 -20.10
C GLY A 230 -25.97 26.57 -21.34
N ASP A 231 -24.82 25.92 -21.52
CA ASP A 231 -24.18 25.88 -22.86
C ASP A 231 -24.09 24.44 -23.36
N ALA A 232 -24.62 24.20 -24.55
CA ALA A 232 -24.64 22.94 -25.30
C ALA A 232 -23.26 22.50 -25.83
N SER A 233 -22.19 22.89 -25.15
CA SER A 233 -20.83 22.43 -25.39
C SER A 233 -20.37 21.73 -24.12
N GLY A 234 -20.44 20.39 -24.11
CA GLY A 234 -20.09 19.51 -22.99
C GLY A 234 -19.03 20.11 -22.08
N ARG A 235 -19.45 20.41 -20.86
CA ARG A 235 -18.65 21.14 -19.89
C ARG A 235 -17.74 20.18 -19.14
N THR A 236 -16.56 20.70 -18.83
CA THR A 236 -15.51 20.00 -18.11
C THR A 236 -15.98 19.61 -16.71
N GLY A 237 -15.91 18.33 -16.36
CA GLY A 237 -16.04 17.84 -15.00
C GLY A 237 -14.78 18.24 -14.24
N GLY A 238 -14.89 19.14 -13.27
CA GLY A 238 -13.75 19.62 -12.48
C GLY A 238 -12.74 20.45 -13.29
N GLY A 239 -11.85 21.16 -12.61
CA GLY A 239 -10.95 22.13 -13.22
C GLY A 239 -9.74 21.50 -13.92
N LEU A 240 -8.74 22.33 -14.21
CA LEU A 240 -7.45 21.93 -14.81
C LEU A 240 -6.56 21.14 -13.82
N SER A 241 -7.10 20.60 -12.72
CA SER A 241 -6.31 19.85 -11.77
C SER A 241 -6.05 18.45 -12.32
N PRO A 242 -4.83 17.92 -12.20
CA PRO A 242 -4.53 16.55 -12.63
C PRO A 242 -5.28 15.45 -11.83
N TYR A 243 -6.22 15.83 -10.97
CA TYR A 243 -6.98 14.95 -10.06
C TYR A 243 -8.50 15.04 -10.26
N ASP A 244 -8.96 15.78 -11.27
CA ASP A 244 -10.38 15.99 -11.54
C ASP A 244 -11.03 14.81 -12.30
N GLY A 245 -12.35 14.69 -12.18
CA GLY A 245 -13.17 13.67 -12.83
C GLY A 245 -13.15 13.77 -14.36
N ALA A 246 -13.49 12.67 -15.04
CA ALA A 246 -13.63 12.73 -16.50
C ALA A 246 -14.90 13.50 -16.89
N ASP A 247 -14.78 14.33 -17.92
CA ASP A 247 -15.92 15.01 -18.55
C ASP A 247 -16.96 14.00 -19.05
N GLY A 248 -18.23 14.42 -18.99
CA GLY A 248 -19.32 13.76 -19.72
C GLY A 248 -19.06 13.77 -21.23
N ALA A 249 -19.49 12.73 -21.94
CA ALA A 249 -19.39 12.72 -23.40
C ALA A 249 -20.24 13.84 -23.99
N ASN A 250 -19.65 14.69 -24.84
CA ASN A 250 -20.39 15.70 -25.62
C ASN A 250 -20.93 15.06 -26.92
N SER A 251 -22.04 15.58 -27.44
CA SER A 251 -22.72 15.13 -28.66
C SER A 251 -21.90 15.23 -29.96
N VAL A 252 -20.68 15.77 -29.94
CA VAL A 252 -19.88 16.11 -31.14
C VAL A 252 -18.46 15.52 -31.17
N GLY A 253 -18.09 14.62 -30.26
CA GLY A 253 -16.81 13.89 -30.37
C GLY A 253 -16.58 12.85 -29.28
N PRO A 254 -15.68 11.87 -29.51
CA PRO A 254 -15.32 10.89 -28.49
C PRO A 254 -14.74 11.62 -27.27
N ALA A 255 -15.16 11.25 -26.06
CA ALA A 255 -14.59 11.75 -24.82
C ALA A 255 -13.09 11.43 -24.80
N ASN A 256 -12.25 12.45 -24.98
CA ASN A 256 -10.81 12.29 -25.03
C ASN A 256 -10.25 12.42 -23.60
N ALA A 257 -10.43 11.39 -22.79
CA ALA A 257 -9.83 11.30 -21.46
C ALA A 257 -8.31 11.04 -21.60
N THR A 258 -7.53 12.08 -21.89
CA THR A 258 -6.09 11.91 -22.22
C THR A 258 -5.17 11.64 -21.04
N THR A 259 -5.63 11.70 -19.80
CA THR A 259 -4.81 11.30 -18.64
C THR A 259 -5.71 10.85 -17.49
N PRO A 260 -5.63 9.59 -17.02
CA PRO A 260 -6.32 9.15 -15.81
C PRO A 260 -5.71 9.89 -14.61
N GLY A 261 -6.40 10.92 -14.12
CA GLY A 261 -6.09 11.53 -12.83
C GLY A 261 -6.46 10.58 -11.71
N ILE A 262 -5.82 10.70 -10.55
CA ILE A 262 -6.20 9.89 -9.37
C ILE A 262 -7.62 10.30 -8.94
N GLY A 263 -8.52 9.34 -8.76
CA GLY A 263 -9.80 9.53 -8.08
C GLY A 263 -10.97 10.03 -8.92
N GLY A 264 -10.79 10.27 -10.21
CA GLY A 264 -11.86 10.78 -11.09
C GLY A 264 -12.87 9.71 -11.51
N GLY A 265 -14.15 9.95 -11.28
CA GLY A 265 -15.26 9.15 -11.82
C GLY A 265 -15.39 9.31 -13.34
N GLY A 266 -16.03 8.34 -13.97
CA GLY A 266 -16.35 8.35 -15.40
C GLY A 266 -17.60 9.17 -15.70
N GLY A 267 -17.58 9.96 -16.76
CA GLY A 267 -18.72 10.71 -17.27
C GLY A 267 -19.76 9.83 -17.97
N GLY A 268 -21.04 10.19 -17.84
CA GLY A 268 -22.15 9.49 -18.46
C GLY A 268 -22.20 9.63 -19.98
N GLY A 269 -22.86 8.68 -20.66
CA GLY A 269 -23.08 8.72 -22.10
C GLY A 269 -24.12 9.78 -22.50
N ALA A 270 -23.86 10.49 -23.61
CA ALA A 270 -24.83 11.41 -24.21
C ALA A 270 -25.91 10.69 -25.02
N GLU A 271 -27.07 11.34 -25.18
CA GLU A 271 -28.29 10.75 -25.74
C GLU A 271 -28.56 11.19 -27.19
N VAL A 272 -27.52 11.33 -28.01
CA VAL A 272 -27.66 11.68 -29.43
C VAL A 272 -27.29 10.47 -30.28
N ALA A 273 -28.00 10.23 -31.39
CA ALA A 273 -27.64 9.17 -32.32
C ALA A 273 -26.17 9.30 -32.76
N GLY A 274 -25.34 8.31 -32.44
CA GLY A 274 -23.89 8.35 -32.66
C GLY A 274 -23.07 9.08 -31.59
N ALA A 275 -23.65 9.41 -30.44
CA ALA A 275 -22.96 9.98 -29.29
C ALA A 275 -21.89 9.02 -28.74
N GLY A 276 -20.86 9.59 -28.11
CA GLY A 276 -19.79 8.85 -27.48
C GLY A 276 -20.29 7.95 -26.35
N ALA A 277 -19.66 6.79 -26.19
CA ALA A 277 -19.86 5.91 -25.04
C ALA A 277 -19.55 6.64 -23.72
N ALA A 278 -20.13 6.16 -22.62
CA ALA A 278 -19.73 6.59 -21.28
C ALA A 278 -18.22 6.41 -21.08
N SER A 279 -17.59 7.28 -20.28
CA SER A 279 -16.16 7.21 -19.99
C SER A 279 -15.88 6.36 -18.76
N ALA A 280 -14.76 5.63 -18.77
CA ALA A 280 -14.34 4.81 -17.66
C ALA A 280 -13.93 5.67 -16.45
N GLY A 281 -14.09 5.12 -15.25
CA GLY A 281 -13.51 5.71 -14.05
C GLY A 281 -11.99 5.58 -14.06
N ALA A 282 -11.30 6.59 -13.54
CA ALA A 282 -9.88 6.51 -13.23
C ALA A 282 -9.65 5.72 -11.93
N PHE A 283 -8.41 5.65 -11.42
CA PHE A 283 -8.13 4.94 -10.16
C PHE A 283 -9.06 5.41 -9.03
N GLY A 284 -9.80 4.48 -8.41
CA GLY A 284 -10.79 4.81 -7.38
C GLY A 284 -12.12 5.41 -7.88
N GLY A 285 -12.26 5.71 -9.17
CA GLY A 285 -13.49 6.25 -9.76
C GLY A 285 -14.44 5.17 -10.27
N GLY A 286 -15.74 5.35 -10.05
CA GLY A 286 -16.80 4.55 -10.65
C GLY A 286 -17.00 4.87 -12.13
N GLY A 287 -17.54 3.91 -12.89
CA GLY A 287 -17.83 4.08 -14.31
C GLY A 287 -19.09 4.92 -14.56
N GLY A 288 -19.10 5.70 -15.64
CA GLY A 288 -20.29 6.42 -16.09
C GLY A 288 -21.40 5.49 -16.61
N GLY A 289 -22.66 5.90 -16.43
CA GLY A 289 -23.83 5.18 -16.91
C GLY A 289 -24.01 5.29 -18.43
N GLY A 290 -24.56 4.25 -19.05
CA GLY A 290 -24.90 4.24 -20.48
C GLY A 290 -26.05 5.21 -20.81
N SER A 291 -26.19 5.63 -22.07
CA SER A 291 -27.29 6.54 -22.47
C SER A 291 -28.58 5.79 -22.82
N GLY A 292 -29.71 6.48 -22.73
CA GLY A 292 -31.04 5.85 -22.80
C GLY A 292 -31.68 5.70 -24.17
N HIS A 293 -30.97 5.96 -25.28
CA HIS A 293 -31.62 5.98 -26.59
C HIS A 293 -32.20 4.59 -26.95
N ALA A 294 -33.52 4.50 -27.10
CA ALA A 294 -34.27 3.24 -27.22
C ALA A 294 -33.88 2.33 -28.41
N THR A 295 -33.05 2.81 -29.35
CA THR A 295 -32.57 2.03 -30.50
C THR A 295 -31.11 1.62 -30.42
N ASP A 296 -30.32 2.23 -29.53
CA ASP A 296 -28.87 2.12 -29.55
C ASP A 296 -28.40 1.36 -28.31
N ASN A 297 -27.74 0.23 -28.53
CA ASN A 297 -27.20 -0.60 -27.45
C ASN A 297 -25.90 0.04 -26.94
N ILE A 298 -26.03 1.07 -26.10
CA ILE A 298 -24.88 1.82 -25.56
C ILE A 298 -24.51 1.23 -24.19
N ASN A 299 -23.35 0.58 -24.16
CA ASN A 299 -22.79 0.00 -22.95
C ASN A 299 -22.37 1.09 -21.95
N ALA A 300 -22.51 0.77 -20.67
CA ALA A 300 -21.95 1.58 -19.61
C ALA A 300 -20.43 1.43 -19.54
N ALA A 301 -19.79 2.36 -18.83
CA ALA A 301 -18.36 2.34 -18.69
C ALA A 301 -17.91 1.46 -17.52
N VAL A 302 -16.70 0.93 -17.68
CA VAL A 302 -15.99 0.18 -16.65
C VAL A 302 -15.56 1.14 -15.53
N GLY A 303 -15.69 0.71 -14.27
CA GLY A 303 -15.10 1.42 -13.13
C GLY A 303 -13.56 1.31 -13.13
N GLY A 304 -12.89 2.19 -12.40
CA GLY A 304 -11.46 2.04 -12.14
C GLY A 304 -11.18 1.06 -11.00
N PHE A 305 -9.93 1.01 -10.54
CA PHE A 305 -9.53 0.21 -9.40
C PHE A 305 -10.38 0.56 -8.16
N GLY A 306 -11.10 -0.42 -7.61
CA GLY A 306 -12.01 -0.22 -6.47
C GLY A 306 -13.30 0.55 -6.80
N GLY A 307 -13.47 1.05 -8.02
CA GLY A 307 -14.69 1.72 -8.46
C GLY A 307 -15.72 0.74 -9.04
N GLY A 308 -16.99 0.97 -8.76
CA GLY A 308 -18.10 0.21 -9.33
C GLY A 308 -18.32 0.52 -10.81
N GLY A 309 -18.81 -0.46 -11.56
CA GLY A 309 -19.17 -0.26 -12.98
C GLY A 309 -20.45 0.54 -13.15
N GLY A 310 -20.57 1.30 -14.24
CA GLY A 310 -21.80 2.03 -14.55
C GLY A 310 -22.95 1.09 -14.94
N GLY A 311 -24.19 1.54 -14.77
CA GLY A 311 -25.37 0.81 -15.21
C GLY A 311 -25.63 0.98 -16.71
N GLY A 312 -26.00 -0.12 -17.40
CA GLY A 312 -26.26 -0.12 -18.83
C GLY A 312 -27.41 0.81 -19.23
N GLY A 313 -27.34 1.43 -20.41
CA GLY A 313 -28.44 2.22 -20.95
C GLY A 313 -29.66 1.37 -21.34
N GLY A 314 -30.75 2.02 -21.73
CA GLY A 314 -31.92 1.37 -22.33
C GLY A 314 -31.57 0.48 -23.54
N ALA A 315 -32.55 -0.26 -24.07
CA ALA A 315 -32.38 -1.12 -25.24
C ALA A 315 -31.34 -2.26 -25.09
N SER A 316 -31.14 -2.77 -23.88
CA SER A 316 -30.20 -3.88 -23.57
C SER A 316 -28.71 -3.50 -23.51
N GLY A 317 -28.40 -2.25 -23.13
CA GLY A 317 -27.05 -1.81 -22.80
C GLY A 317 -26.38 -2.72 -21.77
N ALA A 318 -25.14 -3.17 -22.01
CA ALA A 318 -24.41 -3.94 -21.02
C ALA A 318 -23.99 -3.05 -19.84
N GLY A 319 -24.05 -3.60 -18.62
CA GLY A 319 -23.49 -2.98 -17.43
C GLY A 319 -21.97 -2.95 -17.49
N GLY A 320 -21.38 -1.92 -16.88
CA GLY A 320 -19.95 -1.76 -16.73
C GLY A 320 -19.41 -2.77 -15.72
N THR A 321 -18.19 -3.25 -15.93
CA THR A 321 -17.47 -4.10 -14.99
C THR A 321 -16.61 -3.27 -14.05
N SER A 322 -15.97 -3.92 -13.06
CA SER A 322 -14.89 -3.35 -12.25
C SER A 322 -13.65 -4.23 -12.37
N PRO A 323 -12.45 -3.66 -12.56
CA PRO A 323 -11.22 -4.44 -12.68
C PRO A 323 -10.78 -5.06 -11.35
N PHE A 324 -11.14 -4.46 -10.21
CA PHE A 324 -10.87 -5.01 -8.88
C PHE A 324 -11.81 -4.37 -7.84
N GLY A 325 -12.37 -5.21 -6.97
CA GLY A 325 -13.08 -4.80 -5.74
C GLY A 325 -14.42 -4.09 -5.91
N GLY A 326 -14.64 -3.32 -6.97
CA GLY A 326 -15.95 -2.73 -7.25
C GLY A 326 -16.96 -3.77 -7.74
N GLY A 327 -18.24 -3.50 -7.50
CA GLY A 327 -19.34 -4.27 -8.07
C GLY A 327 -19.59 -3.90 -9.53
N ALA A 328 -20.01 -4.87 -10.35
CA ALA A 328 -20.48 -4.58 -11.70
C ALA A 328 -21.83 -3.86 -11.69
N GLY A 329 -22.07 -3.01 -12.68
CA GLY A 329 -23.39 -2.46 -12.96
C GLY A 329 -24.31 -3.50 -13.61
N ASP A 330 -25.62 -3.30 -13.50
CA ASP A 330 -26.60 -4.13 -14.18
C ASP A 330 -26.69 -3.76 -15.66
N ALA A 331 -27.08 -4.74 -16.49
CA ALA A 331 -27.50 -4.46 -17.84
C ALA A 331 -28.84 -3.71 -17.83
N GLY A 332 -29.04 -2.81 -18.78
CA GLY A 332 -30.37 -2.26 -19.04
C GLY A 332 -31.29 -3.32 -19.63
N GLY A 333 -32.58 -3.21 -19.33
CA GLY A 333 -33.65 -3.88 -20.05
C GLY A 333 -34.13 -3.08 -21.27
N ALA A 334 -35.20 -3.55 -21.90
CA ALA A 334 -35.78 -2.88 -23.06
C ALA A 334 -36.34 -1.47 -22.77
N THR A 335 -36.71 -1.20 -21.52
CA THR A 335 -37.41 0.04 -21.11
C THR A 335 -36.92 0.62 -19.78
N VAL A 336 -35.93 -0.03 -19.15
CA VAL A 336 -35.38 0.38 -17.85
C VAL A 336 -33.88 0.18 -17.93
N ALA A 337 -33.11 1.19 -17.56
CA ALA A 337 -31.67 1.16 -17.51
C ALA A 337 -31.17 0.30 -16.35
N GLY A 338 -29.88 -0.01 -16.38
CA GLY A 338 -29.18 -0.70 -15.32
C GLY A 338 -28.82 0.24 -14.17
N GLN A 339 -28.81 -0.32 -12.96
CA GLN A 339 -28.25 0.34 -11.78
C GLN A 339 -26.72 0.25 -11.82
N GLY A 340 -26.02 1.23 -11.25
CA GLY A 340 -24.56 1.19 -11.10
C GLY A 340 -24.14 0.23 -9.98
N GLY A 341 -22.95 -0.34 -10.10
CA GLY A 341 -22.34 -1.17 -9.05
C GLY A 341 -21.76 -0.32 -7.91
N GLY A 342 -21.63 -0.92 -6.72
CA GLY A 342 -21.02 -0.27 -5.55
C GLY A 342 -19.50 -0.24 -5.62
N GLY A 343 -18.89 0.78 -5.01
CA GLY A 343 -17.43 0.86 -4.86
C GLY A 343 -16.90 -0.04 -3.74
N ALA A 344 -15.58 -0.24 -3.73
CA ALA A 344 -14.88 -1.01 -2.70
C ALA A 344 -14.55 -0.14 -1.46
N GLY A 345 -14.43 -0.78 -0.30
CA GLY A 345 -13.83 -0.20 0.91
C GLY A 345 -12.50 -0.91 1.20
N LEU A 346 -11.37 -0.21 1.06
CA LEU A 346 -10.04 -0.81 1.11
C LEU A 346 -9.13 -0.10 2.13
N GLY A 347 -8.43 -0.85 2.98
CA GLY A 347 -7.44 -0.26 3.90
C GLY A 347 -8.10 0.62 4.96
N GLY A 348 -8.78 0.01 5.94
CA GLY A 348 -9.49 0.76 6.98
C GLY A 348 -8.60 1.73 7.74
N ALA A 349 -7.36 1.31 8.05
CA ALA A 349 -6.32 2.21 8.52
C ALA A 349 -5.47 2.74 7.36
N ILE A 350 -4.72 1.87 6.67
CA ILE A 350 -3.71 2.25 5.68
C ILE A 350 -4.06 1.66 4.31
N PHE A 351 -4.06 2.51 3.30
CA PHE A 351 -4.11 2.10 1.90
C PHE A 351 -2.82 2.55 1.20
N ILE A 352 -2.16 1.61 0.53
CA ILE A 352 -0.93 1.85 -0.23
C ILE A 352 -1.24 1.62 -1.71
N ASP A 353 -1.25 2.71 -2.48
CA ASP A 353 -1.56 2.75 -3.91
C ASP A 353 -0.42 2.16 -4.77
N ASP A 354 -0.57 2.17 -6.09
CA ASP A 354 0.41 1.69 -7.05
C ASP A 354 1.75 2.42 -6.90
N SER A 355 2.84 1.65 -6.90
CA SER A 355 4.20 2.15 -6.79
C SER A 355 4.48 3.00 -5.53
N ALA A 356 3.53 3.07 -4.59
CA ALA A 356 3.64 3.80 -3.34
C ALA A 356 4.39 2.96 -2.28
N THR A 357 4.99 3.62 -1.30
CA THR A 357 5.71 2.94 -0.21
C THR A 357 5.31 3.46 1.17
N ALA A 358 4.89 2.58 2.08
CA ALA A 358 4.77 2.94 3.49
C ALA A 358 5.85 2.20 4.30
N THR A 359 6.61 2.93 5.08
CA THR A 359 7.61 2.39 6.02
C THR A 359 7.11 2.54 7.44
N ILE A 360 7.00 1.44 8.17
CA ILE A 360 6.59 1.41 9.57
C ILE A 360 7.81 1.15 10.45
N LEU A 361 8.11 2.07 11.38
CA LEU A 361 9.29 1.97 12.27
C LEU A 361 9.00 1.33 13.64
N ASP A 362 7.78 0.87 13.86
CA ASP A 362 7.24 0.74 15.22
C ASP A 362 7.49 -0.60 15.87
N SER A 363 7.71 -0.54 17.19
CA SER A 363 7.90 -1.71 18.04
C SER A 363 6.61 -2.24 18.65
N THR A 364 5.53 -1.45 18.65
CA THR A 364 4.18 -1.85 19.09
C THR A 364 3.15 -1.12 18.24
N TYR A 365 2.30 -1.88 17.54
CA TYR A 365 1.21 -1.35 16.71
C TYR A 365 -0.10 -1.94 17.20
N ASP A 366 -1.12 -1.09 17.37
CA ASP A 366 -2.48 -1.51 17.67
C ASP A 366 -3.40 -1.11 16.52
N PHE A 367 -3.99 -2.11 15.86
CA PHE A 367 -5.01 -1.97 14.83
C PHE A 367 -6.38 -2.54 15.30
N SER A 368 -6.65 -2.56 16.61
CA SER A 368 -7.65 -3.44 17.22
C SER A 368 -9.11 -3.28 16.71
N THR A 369 -9.46 -2.17 16.08
CA THR A 369 -10.87 -1.77 15.85
C THR A 369 -11.18 -1.15 14.49
N ASN A 370 -10.24 -1.16 13.53
CA ASN A 370 -10.50 -0.61 12.20
C ASN A 370 -11.55 -1.44 11.44
N SER A 371 -12.14 -0.85 10.39
CA SER A 371 -13.15 -1.52 9.57
C SER A 371 -13.10 -1.13 8.10
N VAL A 372 -13.69 -1.98 7.27
CA VAL A 372 -13.95 -1.71 5.85
C VAL A 372 -15.39 -2.07 5.53
N THR A 373 -16.03 -1.28 4.67
CA THR A 373 -17.42 -1.50 4.23
C THR A 373 -17.49 -1.34 2.72
N ALA A 374 -18.06 -2.32 2.02
CA ALA A 374 -18.35 -2.18 0.59
C ALA A 374 -19.50 -1.19 0.36
N GLY A 375 -19.43 -0.46 -0.75
CA GLY A 375 -20.58 0.27 -1.28
C GLY A 375 -21.63 -0.68 -1.83
N THR A 376 -22.89 -0.27 -1.77
CA THR A 376 -24.03 -0.99 -2.33
C THR A 376 -24.28 -0.59 -3.78
N GLY A 377 -25.11 -1.34 -4.50
CA GLY A 377 -25.44 -1.06 -5.91
C GLY A 377 -26.10 -2.28 -6.54
N ALA A 378 -26.17 -2.31 -7.87
CA ALA A 378 -26.58 -3.48 -8.66
C ALA A 378 -25.90 -4.76 -8.14
N ASN A 379 -24.56 -4.69 -8.08
CA ASN A 379 -23.74 -5.60 -7.33
C ASN A 379 -22.96 -4.76 -6.30
N PRO A 380 -22.86 -5.20 -5.03
CA PRO A 380 -22.03 -4.52 -4.05
C PRO A 380 -20.55 -4.65 -4.40
N GLY A 381 -19.74 -3.70 -3.94
CA GLY A 381 -18.29 -3.84 -3.97
C GLY A 381 -17.78 -4.83 -2.92
N THR A 382 -16.49 -4.80 -2.66
CA THR A 382 -15.82 -5.60 -1.64
C THR A 382 -15.26 -4.73 -0.52
N GLY A 383 -15.23 -5.27 0.69
CA GLY A 383 -14.45 -4.73 1.80
C GLY A 383 -13.21 -5.61 1.98
N ALA A 384 -12.00 -5.04 1.91
CA ALA A 384 -10.75 -5.79 2.06
C ALA A 384 -9.66 -4.98 2.77
N GLY A 385 -8.80 -5.66 3.54
CA GLY A 385 -7.69 -5.02 4.24
C GLY A 385 -8.19 -4.13 5.36
N ILE A 386 -8.77 -4.73 6.40
CA ILE A 386 -9.29 -4.01 7.58
C ILE A 386 -8.26 -3.02 8.12
N ASP A 387 -7.01 -3.45 8.21
CA ASP A 387 -5.91 -2.62 8.67
C ASP A 387 -5.15 -2.05 7.48
N ILE A 388 -4.52 -2.93 6.70
CA ILE A 388 -3.63 -2.55 5.61
C ILE A 388 -4.13 -3.21 4.32
N PHE A 389 -4.23 -2.41 3.26
CA PHE A 389 -4.46 -2.88 1.91
C PHE A 389 -3.35 -2.41 0.96
N LEU A 390 -2.82 -3.32 0.14
CA LEU A 390 -1.81 -3.05 -0.89
C LEU A 390 -2.43 -3.11 -2.28
N ALA A 391 -2.50 -1.98 -2.99
CA ALA A 391 -2.79 -2.00 -4.41
C ALA A 391 -1.65 -2.63 -5.21
N THR A 392 -1.90 -2.90 -6.49
CA THR A 392 -0.90 -3.38 -7.44
C THR A 392 0.31 -2.46 -7.43
N GLY A 393 1.52 -2.96 -7.18
CA GLY A 393 2.77 -2.18 -7.12
C GLY A 393 3.09 -1.54 -5.76
N GLY A 394 2.13 -1.44 -4.85
CA GLY A 394 2.33 -0.88 -3.51
C GLY A 394 3.32 -1.71 -2.67
N THR A 395 4.17 -1.03 -1.89
CA THR A 395 5.19 -1.65 -1.04
C THR A 395 4.98 -1.29 0.42
N LEU A 396 4.86 -2.30 1.29
CA LEU A 396 4.95 -2.11 2.74
C LEU A 396 6.35 -2.48 3.23
N ILE A 397 7.01 -1.58 3.95
CA ILE A 397 8.26 -1.84 4.66
C ILE A 397 7.97 -1.87 6.16
N ILE A 398 8.31 -2.97 6.83
CA ILE A 398 8.27 -3.06 8.30
C ILE A 398 9.72 -3.05 8.79
N ASP A 399 10.13 -1.91 9.36
CA ASP A 399 11.48 -1.69 9.91
C ASP A 399 11.42 -1.50 11.42
N THR A 400 11.28 -2.61 12.15
CA THR A 400 11.07 -2.58 13.60
C THR A 400 12.33 -2.96 14.36
N THR A 401 12.56 -2.26 15.48
CA THR A 401 13.57 -2.61 16.47
C THR A 401 13.03 -3.50 17.59
N GLY A 402 11.70 -3.67 17.70
CA GLY A 402 11.00 -4.45 18.73
C GLY A 402 10.09 -5.52 18.13
N THR A 403 8.95 -5.82 18.76
CA THR A 403 8.01 -6.85 18.26
C THR A 403 6.79 -6.23 17.57
N PHE A 404 6.83 -6.15 16.24
CA PHE A 404 5.68 -5.73 15.45
C PHE A 404 4.72 -6.91 15.22
N THR A 405 3.44 -6.80 15.61
CA THR A 405 2.46 -7.87 15.40
C THR A 405 1.43 -7.49 14.34
N VAL A 406 1.38 -8.27 13.26
CA VAL A 406 0.33 -8.23 12.25
C VAL A 406 -0.84 -9.09 12.71
N SER A 407 -1.84 -8.45 13.33
CA SER A 407 -2.97 -9.13 13.98
C SER A 407 -4.14 -9.45 13.04
N LYS A 408 -4.31 -8.68 11.96
CA LYS A 408 -5.23 -8.94 10.85
C LYS A 408 -4.45 -9.22 9.58
N ASN A 409 -5.15 -9.69 8.56
CA ASN A 409 -4.53 -9.97 7.27
C ASN A 409 -4.14 -8.67 6.58
N ILE A 410 -2.93 -8.66 6.03
CA ILE A 410 -2.55 -7.73 4.97
C ILE A 410 -3.18 -8.27 3.69
N GLU A 411 -4.14 -7.54 3.16
CA GLU A 411 -4.81 -7.87 1.89
C GLU A 411 -4.25 -7.03 0.76
N ALA A 412 -4.49 -7.45 -0.48
CA ALA A 412 -3.99 -6.76 -1.66
C ALA A 412 -4.90 -6.96 -2.87
N ASP A 413 -4.57 -6.27 -3.96
CA ASP A 413 -5.09 -6.60 -5.28
C ASP A 413 -4.66 -8.02 -5.67
N THR A 414 -5.61 -8.95 -5.73
CA THR A 414 -5.35 -10.35 -6.10
C THR A 414 -5.35 -10.61 -7.60
N ILE A 415 -5.78 -9.64 -8.43
CA ILE A 415 -5.94 -9.78 -9.88
C ILE A 415 -4.64 -9.39 -10.58
N ASN A 416 -4.05 -8.25 -10.21
CA ASN A 416 -2.80 -7.76 -10.79
C ASN A 416 -1.64 -7.77 -9.77
N ALA A 417 -1.70 -8.72 -8.83
CA ALA A 417 -0.95 -8.77 -7.59
C ALA A 417 0.59 -8.64 -7.70
N THR A 418 1.10 -7.43 -7.88
CA THR A 418 2.55 -7.11 -7.81
C THR A 418 2.95 -6.42 -6.52
N GLY A 419 2.00 -5.93 -5.72
CA GLY A 419 2.27 -5.22 -4.47
C GLY A 419 2.92 -6.12 -3.42
N GLY A 420 4.05 -5.70 -2.84
CA GLY A 420 4.95 -6.54 -2.04
C GLY A 420 5.12 -6.08 -0.59
N VAL A 421 5.74 -6.96 0.22
CA VAL A 421 6.07 -6.67 1.62
C VAL A 421 7.56 -6.90 1.84
N THR A 422 8.25 -5.88 2.31
CA THR A 422 9.64 -5.96 2.75
C THR A 422 9.68 -5.87 4.28
N VAL A 423 10.37 -6.80 4.91
CA VAL A 423 10.64 -6.80 6.33
C VAL A 423 12.12 -6.58 6.55
N THR A 424 12.45 -5.52 7.28
CA THR A 424 13.81 -5.20 7.72
C THR A 424 13.76 -5.08 9.24
N ALA A 425 13.73 -6.17 9.99
CA ALA A 425 13.85 -6.07 11.43
C ALA A 425 15.33 -5.85 11.79
N THR A 426 15.73 -4.62 12.14
CA THR A 426 17.15 -4.26 12.24
C THR A 426 17.89 -5.16 13.23
N THR A 427 18.97 -5.78 12.75
CA THR A 427 19.78 -6.68 13.58
C THR A 427 20.78 -5.89 14.43
N GLY A 428 20.53 -5.91 15.73
CA GLY A 428 21.25 -5.15 16.76
C GLY A 428 20.41 -5.00 18.03
N SER A 429 19.08 -4.95 17.87
CA SER A 429 18.09 -4.90 18.96
C SER A 429 17.19 -6.13 19.06
N GLY A 430 17.19 -7.04 18.07
CA GLY A 430 16.37 -8.25 18.08
C GLY A 430 14.94 -8.05 17.57
N GLY A 431 14.75 -7.16 16.58
CA GLY A 431 13.46 -6.91 15.96
C GLY A 431 12.77 -8.19 15.48
N THR A 432 11.47 -8.28 15.74
CA THR A 432 10.61 -9.42 15.42
C THR A 432 9.33 -8.94 14.77
N VAL A 433 8.98 -9.48 13.60
CA VAL A 433 7.68 -9.29 12.96
C VAL A 433 6.85 -10.55 13.13
N ASN A 434 5.82 -10.50 13.96
CA ASN A 434 4.91 -11.60 14.24
C ASN A 434 3.66 -11.51 13.38
N PHE A 435 3.52 -12.40 12.40
CA PHE A 435 2.29 -12.58 11.64
C PHE A 435 1.34 -13.49 12.42
N ALA A 436 0.41 -12.86 13.15
CA ALA A 436 -0.59 -13.52 13.96
C ALA A 436 -1.91 -13.82 13.20
N GLY A 437 -2.10 -13.18 12.03
CA GLY A 437 -3.25 -13.38 11.13
C GLY A 437 -3.19 -14.67 10.30
N ARG A 438 -4.33 -15.08 9.73
CA ARG A 438 -4.42 -16.26 8.85
C ARG A 438 -4.52 -15.82 7.39
N THR A 439 -3.58 -16.23 6.55
CA THR A 439 -3.51 -15.98 5.08
C THR A 439 -3.50 -14.50 4.69
N ASN A 440 -2.32 -13.86 4.71
CA ASN A 440 -2.14 -12.60 3.98
C ASN A 440 -2.22 -12.85 2.46
N ALA A 441 -2.77 -11.89 1.71
CA ALA A 441 -3.13 -12.05 0.31
C ALA A 441 -2.31 -11.18 -0.67
N PHE A 442 -1.21 -10.58 -0.22
CA PHE A 442 -0.32 -9.80 -1.10
C PHE A 442 0.35 -10.68 -2.18
N GLY A 443 0.50 -10.16 -3.40
CA GLY A 443 1.06 -10.94 -4.52
C GLY A 443 2.54 -10.70 -4.80
N GLY A 444 3.05 -9.52 -4.44
CA GLY A 444 4.45 -9.17 -4.59
C GLY A 444 5.39 -9.96 -3.69
N ALA A 445 6.68 -9.66 -3.81
CA ALA A 445 7.71 -10.38 -3.08
C ALA A 445 7.58 -10.15 -1.57
N PHE A 446 7.78 -11.22 -0.79
CA PHE A 446 8.08 -11.11 0.63
C PHE A 446 9.60 -11.10 0.80
N THR A 447 10.19 -9.97 1.22
CA THR A 447 11.64 -9.86 1.36
C THR A 447 12.02 -9.75 2.82
N LEU A 448 12.87 -10.66 3.33
CA LEU A 448 13.42 -10.60 4.68
C LEU A 448 14.87 -10.08 4.64
N THR A 449 15.05 -8.78 4.80
CA THR A 449 16.36 -8.15 4.75
C THR A 449 17.14 -8.40 6.04
N GLU A 450 16.49 -8.28 7.20
CA GLU A 450 17.10 -8.47 8.53
C GLU A 450 16.04 -8.92 9.55
N GLY A 451 16.50 -9.54 10.65
CA GLY A 451 15.76 -9.81 11.88
C GLY A 451 14.91 -11.06 11.84
N THR A 452 13.89 -11.12 12.71
CA THR A 452 13.05 -12.32 12.88
C THR A 452 11.65 -12.11 12.34
N VAL A 453 11.14 -13.07 11.57
CA VAL A 453 9.74 -13.18 11.18
C VAL A 453 9.14 -14.41 11.86
N GLN A 454 8.13 -14.18 12.69
CA GLN A 454 7.37 -15.21 13.38
C GLN A 454 6.01 -15.43 12.72
N PHE A 455 5.55 -16.68 12.71
CA PHE A 455 4.21 -17.04 12.27
C PHE A 455 3.60 -18.09 13.21
N ASN A 456 2.31 -17.92 13.51
CA ASN A 456 1.58 -18.76 14.45
C ASN A 456 0.49 -19.62 13.77
N SER A 457 0.44 -19.69 12.44
CA SER A 457 -0.58 -20.43 11.70
C SER A 457 -0.02 -21.68 11.01
N THR A 458 -0.87 -22.70 10.84
CA THR A 458 -0.53 -23.96 10.15
C THR A 458 -0.26 -23.77 8.65
N GLY A 459 -0.79 -22.70 8.06
CA GLY A 459 -0.46 -22.20 6.72
C GLY A 459 0.36 -20.93 6.82
N VAL A 460 1.39 -20.79 5.99
CA VAL A 460 2.29 -19.65 6.09
C VAL A 460 1.70 -18.45 5.35
N PRO A 461 1.58 -17.28 5.99
CA PRO A 461 0.79 -16.17 5.48
C PRO A 461 1.63 -15.22 4.62
N PHE A 462 2.47 -15.69 3.69
CA PHE A 462 3.37 -14.81 2.91
C PHE A 462 2.86 -14.45 1.51
N GLY A 463 1.54 -14.43 1.29
CA GLY A 463 0.99 -14.02 0.00
C GLY A 463 1.09 -15.09 -1.11
N ASN A 464 0.64 -14.76 -2.32
CA ASN A 464 0.39 -15.76 -3.37
C ASN A 464 1.40 -15.85 -4.55
N ALA A 465 2.21 -14.83 -4.89
CA ALA A 465 2.68 -14.76 -6.29
C ALA A 465 4.18 -14.91 -6.60
N THR A 466 5.13 -14.63 -5.70
CA THR A 466 6.57 -14.63 -6.12
C THR A 466 7.57 -15.29 -5.17
N GLY A 467 7.19 -15.56 -3.92
CA GLY A 467 8.02 -16.26 -2.95
C GLY A 467 8.69 -15.37 -1.89
N ILE A 468 9.47 -16.02 -1.03
CA ILE A 468 10.25 -15.43 0.06
C ILE A 468 11.66 -15.17 -0.44
N THR A 469 12.15 -13.93 -0.34
CA THR A 469 13.52 -13.58 -0.74
C THR A 469 14.37 -13.23 0.48
N PHE A 470 15.54 -13.85 0.56
CA PHE A 470 16.61 -13.54 1.50
C PHE A 470 17.76 -12.88 0.73
N PRO A 471 17.83 -11.53 0.67
CA PRO A 471 18.86 -10.83 -0.07
C PRO A 471 20.25 -11.03 0.54
N ALA A 472 21.30 -10.96 -0.28
CA ALA A 472 22.69 -10.89 0.15
C ALA A 472 22.87 -9.86 1.28
N ALA A 473 23.38 -10.31 2.42
CA ALA A 473 23.54 -9.48 3.60
C ALA A 473 24.69 -8.47 3.44
N GLY A 474 24.57 -7.30 4.08
CA GLY A 474 25.73 -6.66 4.70
C GLY A 474 26.21 -7.53 5.87
N ALA A 475 27.50 -7.52 6.22
CA ALA A 475 28.22 -8.58 6.94
C ALA A 475 27.75 -9.05 8.36
N ALA A 476 26.51 -8.83 8.80
CA ALA A 476 26.03 -9.24 10.13
C ALA A 476 24.51 -9.51 10.27
N SER A 477 23.72 -9.63 9.20
CA SER A 477 22.26 -9.77 9.39
C SER A 477 21.80 -11.21 9.67
N THR A 478 21.28 -11.45 10.87
CA THR A 478 20.49 -12.64 11.19
C THR A 478 19.12 -12.49 10.54
N LYS A 479 18.76 -13.40 9.63
CA LYS A 479 17.42 -13.46 9.01
C LYS A 479 16.75 -14.73 9.48
N VAL A 480 15.73 -14.63 10.33
CA VAL A 480 15.11 -15.79 10.98
C VAL A 480 13.66 -15.95 10.53
N LEU A 481 13.31 -17.11 9.99
CA LEU A 481 11.91 -17.56 9.91
C LEU A 481 11.61 -18.49 11.08
N ASN A 482 10.65 -18.15 11.94
CA ASN A 482 10.31 -18.93 13.13
C ASN A 482 8.81 -19.28 13.23
N GLY A 483 8.50 -20.57 13.36
CA GLY A 483 7.14 -21.05 13.54
C GLY A 483 6.81 -21.30 15.02
N LEU A 484 5.80 -20.61 15.56
CA LEU A 484 5.49 -20.62 16.99
C LEU A 484 4.39 -21.59 17.44
N THR A 485 3.60 -22.16 16.53
CA THR A 485 2.50 -23.06 16.92
C THR A 485 2.88 -24.54 16.93
N GLY A 486 2.11 -25.32 17.71
CA GLY A 486 2.07 -26.78 17.68
C GLY A 486 1.56 -27.35 16.36
N GLY A 487 2.25 -28.34 15.78
CA GLY A 487 1.89 -29.09 14.58
C GLY A 487 2.89 -29.06 13.41
N THR A 488 2.37 -29.36 12.22
CA THR A 488 3.12 -29.27 10.97
C THR A 488 2.84 -27.92 10.33
N ILE A 489 3.88 -27.17 10.00
CA ILE A 489 3.77 -25.92 9.25
C ILE A 489 4.24 -26.20 7.82
N THR A 490 3.49 -25.75 6.82
CA THR A 490 3.83 -25.96 5.41
C THR A 490 4.13 -24.63 4.73
N LEU A 491 5.37 -24.49 4.24
CA LEU A 491 5.83 -23.43 3.36
C LEU A 491 5.60 -23.86 1.90
N SER A 492 4.55 -23.33 1.27
CA SER A 492 4.22 -23.60 -0.13
C SER A 492 4.65 -22.48 -1.09
N THR A 493 5.19 -21.39 -0.58
CA THR A 493 5.73 -20.25 -1.36
C THR A 493 7.18 -20.50 -1.74
N PRO A 494 7.62 -20.28 -2.99
CA PRO A 494 9.03 -20.41 -3.39
C PRO A 494 9.98 -19.63 -2.48
N ILE A 495 11.22 -20.09 -2.32
CA ILE A 495 12.25 -19.42 -1.52
C ILE A 495 13.45 -19.10 -2.41
N THR A 496 13.91 -17.85 -2.37
CA THR A 496 15.08 -17.36 -3.10
C THR A 496 16.13 -16.86 -2.11
N MET A 497 17.29 -17.52 -2.07
CA MET A 497 18.41 -17.24 -1.17
C MET A 497 19.56 -16.61 -1.95
N THR A 498 19.69 -15.29 -1.96
CA THR A 498 20.91 -14.63 -2.51
C THR A 498 21.92 -14.27 -1.42
N GLY A 499 21.46 -14.20 -0.17
CA GLY A 499 22.29 -14.16 1.04
C GLY A 499 22.00 -15.32 1.96
N ASP A 500 22.86 -15.47 2.97
CA ASP A 500 22.66 -16.45 4.02
C ASP A 500 21.40 -16.12 4.83
N GLY A 501 20.70 -17.16 5.28
CA GLY A 501 19.51 -17.04 6.12
C GLY A 501 19.44 -18.19 7.12
N THR A 502 18.69 -17.96 8.19
CA THR A 502 18.42 -18.95 9.23
C THR A 502 16.93 -19.30 9.23
N ILE A 503 16.63 -20.58 9.19
CA ILE A 503 15.28 -21.11 9.38
C ILE A 503 15.31 -21.85 10.71
N THR A 504 14.76 -21.23 11.75
CA THR A 504 14.71 -21.83 13.08
C THR A 504 13.35 -22.49 13.31
N LYS A 505 13.36 -23.62 13.99
CA LYS A 505 12.14 -24.15 14.62
C LYS A 505 12.42 -24.47 16.08
N ASP A 506 11.99 -23.56 16.95
CA ASP A 506 12.35 -23.59 18.37
C ASP A 506 11.48 -24.55 19.21
N ILE A 507 10.59 -25.33 18.57
CA ILE A 507 9.66 -26.23 19.26
C ILE A 507 9.93 -27.69 18.90
N VAL A 508 10.22 -28.48 19.94
CA VAL A 508 10.49 -29.92 19.89
C VAL A 508 9.34 -30.70 19.22
N ASN A 509 9.68 -31.72 18.42
CA ASN A 509 8.74 -32.68 17.79
C ASN A 509 7.80 -32.10 16.73
N GLN A 510 8.21 -31.03 16.05
CA GLN A 510 7.38 -30.39 15.05
C GLN A 510 8.06 -30.27 13.70
N SER A 511 7.29 -30.35 12.60
CA SER A 511 7.83 -30.31 11.24
C SER A 511 7.53 -29.00 10.52
N LEU A 512 8.55 -28.36 9.95
CA LEU A 512 8.44 -27.32 8.94
C LEU A 512 8.64 -27.99 7.58
N ASN A 513 7.56 -28.21 6.85
CA ASN A 513 7.59 -28.78 5.52
C ASN A 513 7.77 -27.67 4.50
N ILE A 514 8.79 -27.76 3.67
CA ILE A 514 8.98 -26.87 2.52
C ILE A 514 8.52 -27.64 1.29
N THR A 515 7.38 -27.26 0.73
CA THR A 515 6.76 -27.92 -0.44
C THR A 515 6.95 -27.13 -1.72
N SER A 516 7.78 -26.09 -1.69
CA SER A 516 8.07 -25.18 -2.78
C SER A 516 9.54 -25.18 -3.15
N ALA A 517 9.84 -24.72 -4.36
CA ALA A 517 11.20 -24.65 -4.85
C ALA A 517 12.03 -23.68 -3.99
N ILE A 518 13.26 -24.09 -3.69
CA ILE A 518 14.33 -23.29 -3.09
C ILE A 518 15.36 -23.03 -4.20
N THR A 519 15.80 -21.77 -4.35
CA THR A 519 16.79 -21.36 -5.35
C THR A 519 17.84 -20.42 -4.75
N GLY A 520 18.95 -20.25 -5.43
CA GLY A 520 19.98 -19.26 -5.08
C GLY A 520 21.24 -19.85 -4.43
N THR A 521 22.12 -18.97 -3.97
CA THR A 521 23.50 -19.28 -3.53
C THR A 521 23.75 -19.07 -2.03
N GLY A 522 22.77 -18.57 -1.28
CA GLY A 522 22.91 -18.35 0.16
C GLY A 522 22.74 -19.62 1.00
N VAL A 523 23.37 -19.68 2.16
CA VAL A 523 23.29 -20.85 3.08
C VAL A 523 21.98 -20.82 3.86
N ILE A 524 21.32 -21.98 4.02
CA ILE A 524 20.20 -22.14 4.96
C ILE A 524 20.71 -22.78 6.25
N THR A 525 20.61 -22.06 7.37
CA THR A 525 20.87 -22.64 8.69
C THR A 525 19.59 -23.19 9.31
N VAL A 526 19.57 -24.47 9.67
CA VAL A 526 18.51 -25.15 10.43
C VAL A 526 18.91 -25.22 11.89
N ASP A 527 18.17 -24.53 12.74
CA ASP A 527 18.42 -24.44 14.19
C ASP A 527 17.13 -24.67 15.01
N GLY A 528 17.28 -25.05 16.27
CA GLY A 528 16.21 -25.38 17.21
C GLY A 528 15.75 -26.85 17.17
N ALA A 529 14.95 -27.29 18.15
CA ALA A 529 14.63 -28.71 18.38
C ALA A 529 13.63 -29.36 17.38
N GLY A 530 13.19 -28.64 16.34
CA GLY A 530 12.24 -29.11 15.34
C GLY A 530 12.85 -29.85 14.13
N PHE A 531 11.98 -30.32 13.24
CA PHE A 531 12.33 -30.89 11.94
C PHE A 531 12.12 -29.83 10.83
N VAL A 532 13.08 -29.68 9.93
CA VAL A 532 12.89 -28.99 8.65
C VAL A 532 12.90 -30.06 7.56
N THR A 533 11.86 -30.08 6.71
CA THR A 533 11.66 -31.12 5.70
C THR A 533 11.39 -30.51 4.33
N PRO A 534 12.44 -30.32 3.50
CA PRO A 534 12.26 -30.06 2.06
C PRO A 534 11.63 -31.30 1.40
N THR A 535 10.50 -31.10 0.72
CA THR A 535 9.72 -32.20 0.11
C THR A 535 9.73 -32.18 -1.41
N VAL A 536 10.16 -31.08 -2.03
CA VAL A 536 10.30 -30.94 -3.48
C VAL A 536 11.75 -30.91 -3.91
N SER A 537 12.01 -31.28 -5.17
CA SER A 537 13.34 -31.23 -5.79
C SER A 537 13.83 -29.78 -5.95
N ASN A 538 15.07 -29.50 -5.53
CA ASN A 538 15.64 -28.15 -5.48
C ASN A 538 16.98 -28.04 -6.24
N PRO A 539 17.10 -28.49 -7.50
CA PRO A 539 18.38 -28.59 -8.20
C PRO A 539 19.06 -27.23 -8.45
N SER A 540 18.30 -26.14 -8.39
CA SER A 540 18.77 -24.77 -8.59
C SER A 540 19.25 -24.08 -7.31
N PHE A 541 19.20 -24.75 -6.16
CA PHE A 541 19.78 -24.26 -4.91
C PHE A 541 21.23 -24.73 -4.79
N SER A 542 22.19 -23.81 -4.71
CA SER A 542 23.62 -24.14 -4.64
C SER A 542 24.30 -23.62 -3.37
N GLY A 543 23.57 -22.95 -2.48
CA GLY A 543 24.14 -22.35 -1.27
C GLY A 543 24.42 -23.34 -0.13
N GLY A 544 23.72 -24.47 -0.10
CA GLY A 544 23.94 -25.52 0.90
C GLY A 544 23.17 -25.31 2.20
N TRP A 545 23.34 -26.26 3.12
CA TRP A 545 22.61 -26.36 4.38
C TRP A 545 23.58 -26.41 5.54
N LYS A 546 23.25 -25.71 6.63
CA LYS A 546 23.97 -25.78 7.89
C LYS A 546 22.99 -26.25 8.95
N VAL A 547 23.26 -27.36 9.63
CA VAL A 547 22.34 -27.92 10.63
C VAL A 547 22.97 -27.74 12.01
N ASP A 548 22.50 -26.74 12.74
CA ASP A 548 23.05 -26.27 14.00
C ASP A 548 22.03 -26.55 15.13
N GLY A 549 22.06 -27.73 15.73
CA GLY A 549 21.12 -28.10 16.81
C GLY A 549 19.74 -28.64 16.41
N GLY A 550 19.32 -28.51 15.15
CA GLY A 550 18.02 -29.02 14.66
C GLY A 550 18.07 -30.31 13.85
N ILE A 551 16.93 -30.70 13.25
CA ILE A 551 16.83 -31.91 12.41
C ILE A 551 16.50 -31.54 10.96
N LEU A 552 17.46 -31.71 10.05
CA LEU A 552 17.18 -31.68 8.60
C LEU A 552 16.72 -33.08 8.16
N GLN A 553 15.46 -33.18 7.72
CA GLN A 553 14.89 -34.42 7.21
C GLN A 553 14.62 -34.34 5.72
N ILE A 554 15.00 -35.38 4.98
CA ILE A 554 14.79 -35.47 3.54
C ILE A 554 13.90 -36.66 3.21
N THR A 555 12.89 -36.44 2.37
CA THR A 555 11.99 -37.50 1.89
C THR A 555 12.29 -37.94 0.45
N ALA A 556 13.05 -37.17 -0.34
CA ALA A 556 13.42 -37.48 -1.72
C ALA A 556 14.86 -37.01 -2.06
N THR A 557 15.60 -37.75 -2.89
CA THR A 557 17.05 -37.58 -3.15
C THR A 557 17.44 -36.23 -3.73
N ASP A 558 16.56 -35.58 -4.50
CA ASP A 558 16.89 -34.37 -5.26
C ASP A 558 16.45 -33.07 -4.53
N SER A 559 16.03 -33.20 -3.27
CA SER A 559 15.29 -32.15 -2.54
C SER A 559 16.13 -31.07 -1.86
N ILE A 560 17.46 -31.13 -1.93
CA ILE A 560 18.34 -30.22 -1.17
C ILE A 560 19.34 -29.41 -1.98
N GLY A 561 19.37 -29.56 -3.30
CA GLY A 561 20.26 -28.80 -4.18
C GLY A 561 21.68 -29.34 -4.27
N THR A 562 22.61 -28.50 -4.74
CA THR A 562 24.00 -28.87 -5.08
C THR A 562 25.04 -28.37 -4.07
N GLY A 563 24.65 -27.54 -3.11
CA GLY A 563 25.54 -27.05 -2.05
C GLY A 563 25.85 -28.10 -0.98
N ASP A 564 26.83 -27.80 -0.14
CA ASP A 564 27.29 -28.69 0.95
C ASP A 564 26.30 -28.74 2.12
N ILE A 565 26.37 -29.79 2.92
CA ILE A 565 25.71 -29.89 4.22
C ILE A 565 26.77 -29.80 5.32
N GLU A 566 26.71 -28.77 6.14
CA GLU A 566 27.50 -28.60 7.35
C GLU A 566 26.68 -29.03 8.57
N MET A 567 27.25 -29.82 9.47
CA MET A 567 26.57 -30.30 10.69
C MET A 567 27.28 -29.74 11.92
N LEU A 568 26.57 -28.99 12.77
CA LEU A 568 27.07 -28.32 13.99
C LEU A 568 26.22 -28.63 15.23
N ASN A 569 26.76 -28.38 16.43
CA ASN A 569 26.09 -28.38 17.75
C ASN A 569 24.93 -29.39 17.95
N SER A 570 25.18 -30.69 17.72
CA SER A 570 24.18 -31.78 17.84
C SER A 570 23.08 -31.80 16.76
N GLY A 571 23.24 -31.05 15.69
CA GLY A 571 22.39 -31.13 14.51
C GLY A 571 22.28 -32.56 13.99
N THR A 572 21.09 -32.96 13.56
CA THR A 572 20.81 -34.30 13.05
C THR A 572 20.34 -34.24 11.61
N TYR A 573 20.90 -35.09 10.78
CA TYR A 573 20.43 -35.32 9.42
C TYR A 573 19.66 -36.65 9.36
N ARG A 574 18.44 -36.64 8.79
CA ARG A 574 17.60 -37.84 8.64
C ARG A 574 17.18 -38.03 7.19
N SER A 575 17.72 -39.06 6.53
CA SER A 575 17.17 -39.52 5.26
C SER A 575 16.03 -40.51 5.48
N GLY A 576 14.85 -40.21 4.94
CA GLY A 576 13.74 -41.15 4.81
C GLY A 576 13.88 -42.09 3.60
N ASN A 577 14.86 -41.86 2.73
CA ASN A 577 15.10 -42.67 1.54
C ASN A 577 16.41 -43.46 1.71
N PRO A 578 16.36 -44.81 1.73
CA PRO A 578 17.54 -45.65 1.92
C PRO A 578 18.57 -45.53 0.79
N ASN A 579 18.21 -44.90 -0.34
CA ASN A 579 19.05 -44.70 -1.52
C ASN A 579 19.65 -43.29 -1.61
N VAL A 580 19.63 -42.49 -0.54
CA VAL A 580 20.34 -41.21 -0.54
C VAL A 580 21.84 -41.47 -0.44
N THR A 581 22.51 -41.37 -1.59
CA THR A 581 23.98 -41.36 -1.66
C THR A 581 24.46 -40.01 -1.15
N ILE A 582 24.91 -39.96 0.10
CA ILE A 582 25.62 -38.79 0.59
C ILE A 582 27.05 -38.84 0.06
N SER A 583 27.37 -37.98 -0.90
CA SER A 583 28.75 -37.77 -1.35
C SER A 583 29.59 -37.37 -0.14
N ALA A 584 30.68 -38.10 0.13
CA ALA A 584 31.60 -37.82 1.25
C ALA A 584 32.25 -36.42 1.17
N ASN A 585 32.18 -35.74 0.02
CA ASN A 585 32.64 -34.37 -0.13
C ASN A 585 31.65 -33.33 0.42
N ASN A 586 30.41 -33.72 0.72
CA ASN A 586 29.31 -32.80 1.03
C ASN A 586 28.88 -32.86 2.50
N ILE A 587 29.57 -33.62 3.36
CA ILE A 587 29.40 -33.52 4.82
C ILE A 587 30.73 -33.10 5.43
N ASN A 588 30.79 -31.85 5.89
CA ASN A 588 31.88 -31.39 6.72
C ASN A 588 31.47 -31.61 8.19
N LEU A 589 31.96 -32.70 8.79
CA LEU A 589 31.79 -32.97 10.22
C LEU A 589 32.85 -32.17 10.98
N SER A 590 32.53 -30.96 11.43
CA SER A 590 33.41 -30.27 12.38
C SER A 590 33.24 -30.92 13.76
N THR A 591 34.32 -31.50 14.28
CA THR A 591 34.37 -32.10 15.63
C THR A 591 34.24 -31.08 16.74
#